data_AF-A0A522UP97-F1
#
_entry.id   AF-A0A522UP97-F1
#
_cell.length_a   1.000
_cell.length_b   1.000
_cell.length_c   1.000
_cell.angle_alpha   90.00
_cell.angle_beta   90.00
_cell.angle_gamma   90.00
#
_symmetry.space_group_name_H-M   'P 1'
#
loop_
_entity.id
_entity.type
_entity.pdbx_description
1 polymer ?
#
loop_
_entity_poly.entity_id
_entity_poly.type
_entity_poly.pdbx_seq_one_letter_code
_entity_poly.pdbx_strand_id
1 'polypeptide(L)'
;MLIALFLLAVSGLMLHYRIHNFMVADRLHPGSYLFDGTKFMASLLPAIDALVVTALFMSRRTAPFGYLLNGLLVIFGTILMAHFSIAEMTAKSIPLQAMLLKSTLPDIGICWGDFFIGKALYDLYMKGTP
;
A
#
# COMPACT_ATOMS: atom_id res chain seq x y z
N MET A 1 -11.89 -13.28 6.19
CA MET A 1 -10.76 -12.46 6.69
C MET A 1 -9.59 -12.48 5.72
N LEU A 2 -9.02 -13.64 5.35
CA LEU A 2 -7.95 -13.69 4.33
C LEU A 2 -8.31 -13.01 3.00
N ILE A 3 -9.51 -13.30 2.46
CA ILE A 3 -9.99 -12.65 1.22
C ILE A 3 -10.14 -11.14 1.40
N ALA A 4 -10.59 -10.67 2.58
CA ALA A 4 -10.74 -9.24 2.85
C ALA A 4 -9.38 -8.54 2.89
N LEU A 5 -8.38 -9.17 3.53
CA LEU A 5 -6.98 -8.71 3.52
C LEU A 5 -6.45 -8.60 2.08
N PHE A 6 -6.58 -9.68 1.31
CA PHE A 6 -6.12 -9.70 -0.09
C PHE A 6 -6.80 -8.63 -0.94
N LEU A 7 -8.12 -8.49 -0.88
CA LEU A 7 -8.85 -7.50 -1.66
C LEU A 7 -8.49 -6.07 -1.27
N LEU A 8 -8.27 -5.81 0.02
CA LEU A 8 -7.87 -4.48 0.47
C LEU A 8 -6.42 -4.15 0.04
N ALA A 9 -5.48 -5.08 0.17
CA ALA A 9 -4.12 -4.93 -0.33
C ALA A 9 -4.07 -4.75 -1.87
N VAL A 10 -4.87 -5.51 -2.63
CA VAL A 10 -5.03 -5.32 -4.08
C VAL A 10 -5.62 -3.95 -4.40
N SER A 11 -6.60 -3.48 -3.62
CA SER A 11 -7.16 -2.14 -3.82
C SER A 11 -6.12 -1.04 -3.60
N GLY A 12 -5.25 -1.18 -2.58
CA GLY A 12 -4.12 -0.29 -2.34
C GLY A 12 -3.10 -0.31 -3.49
N LEU A 13 -2.79 -1.50 -4.02
CA LEU A 13 -1.92 -1.65 -5.20
C LEU A 13 -2.51 -0.99 -6.45
N MET A 14 -3.80 -1.17 -6.71
CA MET A 14 -4.48 -0.54 -7.84
C MET A 14 -4.55 0.98 -7.70
N LEU A 15 -4.70 1.49 -6.48
CA LEU A 15 -4.64 2.91 -6.18
C LEU A 15 -3.24 3.48 -6.49
N HIS A 16 -2.19 2.79 -6.08
CA HIS A 16 -0.81 3.14 -6.44
C HIS A 16 -0.58 3.10 -7.95
N TYR A 17 -1.07 2.08 -8.65
CA TYR A 17 -0.94 2.02 -10.11
C TYR A 17 -1.67 3.18 -10.82
N ARG A 18 -2.83 3.60 -10.29
CA ARG A 18 -3.57 4.74 -10.81
C ARG A 18 -2.82 6.07 -10.63
N ILE A 19 -2.19 6.27 -9.48
CA ILE A 19 -1.49 7.53 -9.13
C ILE A 19 -0.08 7.57 -9.75
N HIS A 20 0.65 6.45 -9.68
CA HIS A 20 2.01 6.29 -10.15
C HIS A 20 2.08 5.26 -11.28
N ASN A 21 1.36 5.51 -12.38
CA ASN A 21 1.45 4.64 -13.55
C ASN A 21 2.88 4.66 -14.10
N PHE A 22 3.54 3.51 -14.05
CA PHE A 22 4.90 3.30 -14.52
C PHE A 22 4.98 3.00 -16.03
N MET A 23 3.84 2.84 -16.70
CA MET A 23 3.73 2.79 -18.16
C MET A 23 3.24 4.15 -18.65
N VAL A 24 4.17 5.04 -18.97
CA VAL A 24 3.89 6.43 -19.36
C VAL A 24 3.87 6.53 -20.88
N ALA A 25 2.85 7.16 -21.46
CA ALA A 25 2.80 7.39 -22.89
C ALA A 25 4.00 8.24 -23.36
N ASP A 26 4.69 7.79 -24.41
CA ASP A 26 5.77 8.56 -25.01
C ASP A 26 5.20 9.83 -25.66
N ARG A 27 5.77 10.98 -25.33
CA ARG A 27 5.38 12.27 -25.93
C ARG A 27 5.93 12.43 -27.35
N LEU A 28 6.99 11.70 -27.69
CA LEU A 28 7.65 11.76 -29.00
C LEU A 28 7.05 10.76 -30.00
N HIS A 29 6.50 9.63 -29.53
CA HIS A 29 5.90 8.60 -30.36
C HIS A 29 4.50 8.23 -29.84
N PRO A 30 3.43 8.87 -30.37
CA PRO A 30 2.07 8.57 -29.95
C PRO A 30 1.74 7.10 -30.25
N GLY A 31 1.54 6.30 -29.20
CA GLY A 31 1.24 4.86 -29.28
C GLY A 31 2.26 3.94 -28.61
N SER A 32 3.44 4.45 -28.24
CA SER A 32 4.39 3.71 -27.41
C SER A 32 4.30 4.11 -25.94
N TYR A 33 4.63 3.16 -25.06
CA TYR A 33 4.72 3.37 -23.62
C TYR A 33 6.16 3.20 -23.17
N LEU A 34 6.62 4.12 -22.32
CA LEU A 34 7.92 4.08 -21.68
C LEU A 34 7.77 3.60 -20.24
N PHE A 35 8.69 2.75 -19.82
CA PHE A 35 8.75 2.24 -18.45
C PHE A 35 9.49 3.24 -17.55
N ASP A 36 8.81 3.70 -16.50
CA ASP A 36 9.36 4.58 -15.47
C ASP A 36 9.68 3.76 -14.22
N GLY A 37 10.97 3.45 -14.04
CA GLY A 37 11.45 2.65 -12.92
C GLY A 37 11.19 3.28 -11.54
N THR A 38 11.18 4.61 -11.46
CA THR A 38 10.92 5.31 -10.19
C THR A 38 9.47 5.12 -9.74
N LYS A 39 8.52 5.25 -10.68
CA LYS A 39 7.09 4.98 -10.40
C LYS A 39 6.80 3.51 -10.14
N PHE A 40 7.55 2.61 -10.80
CA PHE A 40 7.45 1.18 -10.54
C PHE A 40 7.86 0.85 -9.10
N MET A 41 8.95 1.45 -8.59
CA MET A 41 9.38 1.27 -7.20
C MET A 41 8.33 1.73 -6.18
N ALA A 42 7.55 2.77 -6.49
CA ALA A 42 6.44 3.20 -5.64
C ALA A 42 5.31 2.16 -5.52
N SER A 43 5.20 1.21 -6.45
CA SER A 43 4.21 0.12 -6.43
C SER A 43 4.74 -1.16 -5.77
N LEU A 44 6.02 -1.20 -5.38
CA LEU A 44 6.67 -2.41 -4.87
C LEU A 44 6.16 -2.80 -3.48
N LEU A 45 6.04 -1.85 -2.55
CA LEU A 45 5.56 -2.13 -1.18
C LEU A 45 4.09 -2.62 -1.17
N PRO A 46 3.15 -1.99 -1.89
CA PRO A 46 1.79 -2.53 -2.03
C PRO A 46 1.74 -3.89 -2.72
N ALA A 47 2.65 -4.17 -3.67
CA ALA A 47 2.72 -5.48 -4.32
C ALA A 47 3.22 -6.58 -3.38
N ILE A 48 4.22 -6.27 -2.53
CA ILE A 48 4.69 -7.17 -1.47
C ILE A 48 3.55 -7.45 -0.49
N ASP A 49 2.77 -6.43 -0.11
CA ASP A 49 1.62 -6.63 0.76
C ASP A 49 0.56 -7.54 0.12
N ALA A 50 0.12 -7.22 -1.10
CA ALA A 50 -0.91 -8.00 -1.79
C ALA A 50 -0.50 -9.47 -2.01
N LEU A 51 0.77 -9.74 -2.31
CA LEU A 51 1.25 -11.08 -2.66
C LEU A 51 1.86 -11.82 -1.47
N VAL A 52 2.89 -11.24 -0.85
CA VAL A 52 3.71 -11.91 0.17
C VAL A 52 2.98 -11.97 1.50
N VAL A 53 2.38 -10.88 1.96
CA VAL A 53 1.62 -10.89 3.22
C VAL A 53 0.43 -11.84 3.11
N THR A 54 -0.34 -11.77 2.02
CA THR A 54 -1.44 -12.72 1.77
C THR A 54 -0.94 -14.16 1.79
N ALA A 55 0.16 -14.48 1.09
CA ALA A 55 0.74 -15.82 1.07
C ALA A 55 1.16 -16.30 2.48
N LEU A 56 1.78 -15.42 3.29
CA LEU A 56 2.15 -15.74 4.67
C LEU A 56 0.92 -16.01 5.55
N PHE A 57 -0.21 -15.36 5.29
CA PHE A 57 -1.48 -15.62 5.98
C PHE A 57 -2.27 -16.82 5.42
N MET A 58 -1.80 -17.50 4.36
CA MET A 58 -2.42 -18.75 3.91
C MET A 58 -2.15 -19.93 4.85
N SER A 59 -1.13 -19.85 5.70
CA SER A 59 -0.78 -20.88 6.67
C SER A 59 -0.65 -20.31 8.08
N ARG A 60 -1.24 -21.02 9.06
CA ARG A 60 -1.13 -20.65 10.49
C ARG A 60 0.33 -20.60 10.96
N ARG A 61 1.20 -21.43 10.38
CA ARG A 61 2.64 -21.49 10.74
C ARG A 61 3.39 -20.22 10.33
N THR A 62 2.99 -19.59 9.23
CA THR A 62 3.64 -18.40 8.68
C THR A 62 2.93 -17.10 9.04
N ALA A 63 1.75 -17.19 9.65
CA ALA A 63 0.96 -16.04 10.05
C ALA A 63 1.67 -15.03 10.99
N PRO A 64 2.55 -15.44 11.93
CA PRO A 64 3.34 -14.47 12.70
C PRO A 64 4.24 -13.60 11.81
N PHE A 65 4.85 -14.19 10.77
CA PHE A 65 5.65 -13.44 9.80
C PHE A 65 4.78 -12.54 8.91
N GLY A 66 3.59 -13.03 8.53
CA GLY A 66 2.61 -12.22 7.81
C GLY A 66 2.20 -10.98 8.59
N TYR A 67 1.87 -11.14 9.88
CA TYR A 67 1.51 -10.05 10.77
C TYR A 67 2.66 -9.05 10.97
N LEU A 68 3.88 -9.55 11.21
CA LEU A 68 5.05 -8.70 11.36
C LEU A 68 5.34 -7.90 10.09
N LEU A 69 5.35 -8.56 8.93
CA LEU A 69 5.61 -7.91 7.65
C LEU A 69 4.54 -6.87 7.32
N ASN A 70 3.27 -7.20 7.51
CA ASN A 70 2.15 -6.29 7.29
C ASN A 70 2.28 -5.02 8.16
N GLY A 71 2.60 -5.17 9.46
CA GLY A 71 2.87 -4.03 10.34
C GLY A 71 4.05 -3.17 9.89
N LEU A 72 5.16 -3.80 9.45
CA LEU A 72 6.31 -3.08 8.91
C LEU A 72 5.94 -2.29 7.64
N LEU A 73 5.18 -2.89 6.72
CA LEU A 73 4.74 -2.23 5.49
C LEU A 73 3.86 -1.01 5.77
N VAL A 74 2.95 -1.10 6.74
CA VAL A 74 2.11 0.05 7.14
C VAL A 74 2.92 1.18 7.74
N ILE A 75 3.92 0.87 8.59
CA ILE A 75 4.81 1.88 9.17
C ILE A 75 5.63 2.56 8.07
N PHE A 76 6.29 1.78 7.20
CA PHE A 76 7.06 2.34 6.08
C PHE A 76 6.20 3.14 5.12
N GLY A 77 5.04 2.59 4.74
CA GLY A 77 4.07 3.27 3.88
C GLY A 77 3.65 4.60 4.48
N THR A 78 3.31 4.64 5.77
CA THR A 78 2.94 5.87 6.47
C THR A 78 4.06 6.91 6.43
N ILE A 79 5.30 6.53 6.74
CA ILE A 79 6.45 7.45 6.75
C ILE A 79 6.71 8.01 5.35
N LEU A 80 6.76 7.15 4.33
CA LEU A 80 7.04 7.55 2.94
C LEU A 80 5.93 8.43 2.37
N MET A 81 4.67 8.06 2.59
CA MET A 81 3.52 8.84 2.15
C MET A 81 3.41 10.18 2.88
N ALA A 82 3.68 10.22 4.19
CA ALA A 82 3.70 11.46 4.94
C ALA A 82 4.83 12.39 4.46
N HIS A 83 6.04 11.85 4.25
CA HIS A 83 7.16 12.61 3.71
C HIS A 83 6.83 13.19 2.33
N PHE A 84 6.26 12.38 1.42
CA PHE A 84 5.82 12.84 0.11
C PHE A 84 4.77 13.94 0.19
N SER A 85 3.75 13.78 1.06
CA SER A 85 2.74 14.80 1.26
C SER A 85 3.32 16.12 1.76
N ILE A 86 4.25 16.09 2.72
CA ILE A 86 4.91 17.31 3.25
C ILE A 86 5.76 17.98 2.15
N ALA A 87 6.51 17.19 1.38
CA ALA A 87 7.35 17.72 0.30
C ALA A 87 6.51 18.39 -0.79
N GLU A 88 5.44 17.74 -1.23
CA GLU A 88 4.51 18.23 -2.25
C GLU A 88 3.78 19.50 -1.78
N MET A 89 3.34 19.54 -0.52
CA MET A 89 2.74 20.72 0.09
C MET A 89 3.69 21.92 0.11
N THR A 90 4.95 21.69 0.50
CA THR A 90 5.98 22.73 0.54
C THR A 90 6.25 23.28 -0.86
N ALA A 91 6.34 22.41 -1.87
CA ALA A 91 6.59 22.79 -3.25
C ALA A 91 5.41 23.55 -3.90
N LYS A 92 4.17 23.20 -3.55
CA LYS A 92 2.95 23.74 -4.20
C LYS A 92 2.16 24.75 -3.35
N SER A 93 2.64 25.08 -2.15
CA SER A 93 1.98 26.01 -1.21
C SER A 93 0.49 25.73 -1.00
N ILE A 94 0.13 24.45 -0.88
CA ILE A 94 -1.28 24.02 -0.81
C ILE A 94 -1.86 24.37 0.58
N PRO A 95 -3.09 24.94 0.65
CA PRO A 95 -3.74 25.23 1.93
C PRO A 95 -4.05 23.96 2.72
N LEU A 96 -3.89 24.05 4.04
CA LEU A 96 -3.99 22.92 4.99
C LEU A 96 -5.33 22.17 4.94
N GLN A 97 -6.42 22.84 4.54
CA GLN A 97 -7.74 22.22 4.39
C GLN A 97 -7.80 21.27 3.18
N ALA A 98 -7.08 21.57 2.10
CA ALA A 98 -6.97 20.70 0.94
C ALA A 98 -6.10 19.46 1.25
N MET A 99 -5.30 19.48 2.32
CA MET A 99 -4.48 18.36 2.78
C MET A 99 -5.35 17.14 3.14
N LEU A 100 -6.49 17.34 3.80
CA LEU A 100 -7.33 16.22 4.26
C LEU A 100 -7.87 15.35 3.11
N LEU A 101 -8.13 15.96 1.94
CA LEU A 101 -8.78 15.29 0.80
C LEU A 101 -7.89 15.13 -0.44
N LYS A 102 -6.78 15.88 -0.54
CA LYS A 102 -5.85 15.84 -1.68
C LYS A 102 -4.42 15.41 -1.31
N SER A 103 -4.19 14.97 -0.07
CA SER A 103 -2.93 14.34 0.34
C SER A 103 -3.05 12.81 0.34
N THR A 104 -1.97 12.14 0.74
CA THR A 104 -1.92 10.69 0.95
C THR A 104 -2.55 10.24 2.29
N LEU A 105 -3.19 11.14 3.05
CA LEU A 105 -3.86 10.78 4.32
C LEU A 105 -4.96 9.72 4.17
N PRO A 106 -5.87 9.79 3.17
CA PRO A 106 -6.83 8.71 2.94
C PRO A 106 -6.14 7.38 2.61
N ASP A 107 -5.03 7.41 1.88
CA ASP A 107 -4.26 6.22 1.49
C ASP A 107 -3.60 5.57 2.72
N ILE A 108 -3.08 6.37 3.64
CA ILE A 108 -2.60 5.93 4.96
C ILE A 108 -3.73 5.23 5.73
N GLY A 109 -4.95 5.79 5.70
CA GLY A 109 -6.12 5.17 6.31
C GLY A 109 -6.42 3.77 5.77
N ILE A 110 -6.28 3.55 4.46
CA ILE A 110 -6.43 2.24 3.81
C ILE A 110 -5.35 1.27 4.33
N CYS A 111 -4.09 1.69 4.41
CA CYS A 111 -3.01 0.87 4.97
C CYS A 111 -3.30 0.42 6.41
N TRP A 112 -3.74 1.33 7.26
CA TRP A 112 -4.11 0.98 8.64
C TRP A 112 -5.32 0.06 8.72
N GLY A 113 -6.31 0.26 7.84
CA GLY A 113 -7.45 -0.66 7.70
C GLY A 113 -7.00 -2.09 7.38
N ASP A 114 -6.06 -2.24 6.44
CA ASP A 114 -5.45 -3.52 6.10
C ASP A 114 -4.74 -4.15 7.29
N PHE A 115 -3.95 -3.37 8.03
CA PHE A 115 -3.29 -3.85 9.24
C PHE A 115 -4.25 -4.36 10.32
N PHE A 116 -5.38 -3.68 10.54
CA PHE A 116 -6.35 -4.15 11.52
C PHE A 116 -7.03 -5.45 11.08
N ILE A 117 -7.24 -5.67 9.78
CA ILE A 117 -7.71 -6.95 9.26
C ILE A 117 -6.63 -8.03 9.45
N GLY A 118 -5.36 -7.72 9.18
CA GLY A 118 -4.22 -8.61 9.40
C GLY A 118 -4.09 -9.02 10.87
N LYS A 119 -4.22 -8.07 11.80
CA LYS A 119 -4.26 -8.33 13.25
C LYS A 119 -5.42 -9.25 13.63
N ALA A 120 -6.62 -8.98 13.14
CA ALA A 120 -7.79 -9.80 13.44
C ALA A 120 -7.61 -11.24 12.93
N LEU A 121 -7.03 -11.41 11.74
CA LEU A 121 -6.71 -12.71 11.16
C LEU A 121 -5.62 -13.44 11.96
N TYR A 122 -4.57 -12.74 12.37
CA TYR A 122 -3.52 -13.27 13.22
C TYR A 122 -4.08 -13.77 14.56
N ASP A 123 -4.88 -12.94 15.25
CA ASP A 123 -5.52 -13.31 16.51
C ASP A 123 -6.40 -14.55 16.34
N LEU A 124 -7.15 -14.66 15.23
CA LEU A 124 -7.98 -15.83 14.94
C LEU A 124 -7.14 -17.11 14.80
N TYR A 125 -6.00 -17.04 14.12
CA TYR A 125 -5.13 -18.19 13.92
C TYR A 125 -4.38 -18.60 15.19
N MET A 126 -4.03 -17.66 16.07
CA MET A 126 -3.29 -17.94 17.30
C MET A 126 -4.22 -18.32 18.47
N LYS A 127 -5.46 -17.83 18.50
CA LYS A 127 -6.45 -18.15 19.53
C LYS A 127 -7.28 -19.39 19.19
N GLY A 128 -7.35 -19.79 17.92
CA GLY A 128 -7.92 -21.08 17.52
C GLY A 128 -6.98 -22.21 17.94
N THR A 129 -7.27 -22.85 19.08
CA THR A 129 -6.66 -24.11 19.54
C THR A 129 -6.73 -25.21 18.46
N PRO A 130 -5.80 -26.19 18.49
CA PRO A 130 -5.30 -26.92 17.31
C PRO A 130 -6.34 -27.47 16.34
#